data_AF-A0A3A6P970-F1
#
_entry.id   AF-A0A3A6P970-F1
#
_cell.length_a   1.000
_cell.length_b   1.000
_cell.length_c   1.000
_cell.angle_alpha   90.00
_cell.angle_beta   90.00
_cell.angle_gamma   90.00
#
_symmetry.space_group_name_H-M   'P 1'
#
loop_
_entity.id
_entity.type
_entity.pdbx_description
1 polymer ?
#
loop_
_entity_poly.entity_id
_entity_poly.type
_entity_poly.pdbx_seq_one_letter_code
_entity_poly.pdbx_strand_id
1 'polypeptide(L)' 'MDSETCRYHPDRPSAALCQKYGYGLCAQCLEEDPHCSDPEIYCKFRPQCVIHYNYKESKRHNHTGE' A
#
# COMPACT_ATOMS: atom_id res chain seq x y z
N MET A 1 15.63 9.61 7.24
CA MET A 1 14.18 9.56 6.97
C MET A 1 14.04 8.93 5.59
N ASP A 2 13.96 7.60 5.53
CA ASP A 2 14.37 6.84 4.34
C ASP A 2 13.20 6.10 3.68
N SER A 3 11.99 6.63 3.87
CA SER A 3 10.76 6.05 3.32
C SER A 3 10.27 6.79 2.08
N GLU A 4 11.06 7.72 1.54
CA GLU A 4 10.66 8.61 0.44
C GLU A 4 10.56 7.92 -0.92
N THR A 5 11.11 6.72 -1.05
CA THR A 5 11.08 5.91 -2.28
C THR A 5 10.36 4.58 -2.09
N CYS A 6 9.75 4.11 -3.18
CA CYS A 6 9.02 2.85 -3.16
C CYS A 6 9.97 1.68 -2.98
N ARG A 7 9.59 0.74 -2.09
CA ARG A 7 10.36 -0.49 -1.84
C ARG A 7 10.62 -1.32 -3.10
N TYR A 8 9.67 -1.33 -4.04
CA TYR A 8 9.74 -2.09 -5.29
C TYR A 8 10.26 -1.26 -6.47
N HIS A 9 10.17 0.07 -6.37
CA HIS A 9 10.59 0.99 -7.41
C HIS A 9 11.48 2.08 -6.81
N PRO A 10 12.80 1.87 -6.74
CA PRO A 10 13.72 2.85 -6.17
C PRO A 10 13.76 4.17 -6.96
N ASP A 11 13.36 4.13 -8.24
CA ASP A 11 13.24 5.29 -9.12
C ASP A 11 12.00 6.15 -8.83
N ARG A 12 11.04 5.64 -8.05
CA ARG A 12 9.75 6.31 -7.83
C ARG A 12 9.57 6.76 -6.39
N PRO A 13 8.98 7.95 -6.20
CA PRO A 13 8.65 8.43 -4.86
C PRO A 13 7.52 7.60 -4.25
N SER A 14 7.58 7.46 -2.94
CA SER A 14 6.53 6.85 -2.12
C SER A 14 5.31 7.76 -2.09
N ALA A 15 4.17 7.25 -2.56
CA ALA A 15 2.88 7.90 -2.43
C ALA A 15 2.22 7.59 -1.07
N ALA A 16 2.48 6.40 -0.51
CA ALA A 16 2.00 6.02 0.82
C ALA A 16 3.08 5.32 1.63
N LEU A 17 3.07 5.55 2.95
CA LEU A 17 4.01 4.96 3.89
C LEU A 17 3.30 3.99 4.83
N CYS A 18 3.87 2.81 4.99
CA CYS A 18 3.44 1.88 6.01
C CYS A 18 3.98 2.34 7.37
N GLN A 19 3.12 2.87 8.24
CA GLN A 19 3.52 3.31 9.59
C GLN A 19 3.95 2.15 10.51
N LYS A 20 3.56 0.91 10.20
CA LYS A 20 3.97 -0.28 10.97
C LYS A 20 5.42 -0.66 10.70
N TYR A 21 5.83 -0.67 9.43
CA TYR A 21 7.12 -1.20 8.98
C TYR A 21 8.08 -0.14 8.44
N GLY A 22 7.62 1.09 8.23
CA GLY A 22 8.42 2.21 7.75
C GLY A 22 8.79 2.17 6.26
N TYR A 23 8.23 1.26 5.46
CA TYR A 23 8.45 1.25 4.01
C TYR A 23 7.44 2.10 3.26
N GLY A 24 7.83 2.61 2.09
CA GLY A 24 6.95 3.32 1.18
C GLY A 24 6.55 2.50 -0.05
N LEU A 25 5.39 2.82 -0.61
CA LEU A 25 4.90 2.31 -1.89
C LEU A 25 4.56 3.50 -2.81
N CYS A 26 4.87 3.38 -4.10
CA CYS A 26 4.50 4.37 -5.11
C CYS A 26 3.02 4.23 -5.49
N ALA A 27 2.46 5.26 -6.15
CA ALA A 27 1.06 5.28 -6.58
C ALA A 27 0.71 4.04 -7.43
N GLN A 28 1.55 3.70 -8.41
CA GLN A 28 1.31 2.52 -9.26
C GLN A 28 1.24 1.23 -8.44
N CYS A 29 2.13 1.01 -7.46
CA CYS A 29 2.01 -0.17 -6.59
C CYS A 29 0.70 -0.12 -5.79
N LEU A 30 0.25 1.05 -5.33
CA LEU A 30 -1.01 1.14 -4.59
C LEU A 30 -2.23 0.84 -5.46
N GLU A 31 -2.15 1.13 -6.76
CA GLU A 31 -3.23 0.91 -7.72
C GLU A 31 -3.24 -0.53 -8.25
N GLU A 32 -2.08 -1.03 -8.67
CA GLU A 32 -1.94 -2.35 -9.32
C GLU A 32 -1.81 -3.49 -8.31
N ASP A 33 -0.95 -3.37 -7.30
CA ASP A 33 -0.70 -4.39 -6.28
C ASP A 33 -0.45 -3.78 -4.89
N PRO A 34 -1.49 -3.23 -4.22
CA PRO A 34 -1.37 -2.65 -2.89
C PRO A 34 -1.10 -3.73 -1.82
N HIS A 35 0.11 -4.27 -1.81
CA HIS A 35 0.46 -5.36 -0.91
C HIS A 35 0.80 -4.85 0.49
N CYS A 36 -0.12 -5.06 1.42
CA CYS A 36 0.16 -4.97 2.85
C CYS A 36 0.81 -6.28 3.29
N SER A 37 2.01 -6.27 3.89
CA SER A 37 2.71 -7.49 4.34
C SER A 37 1.94 -8.30 5.39
N ASP A 38 1.12 -7.62 6.18
CA ASP A 38 0.32 -8.26 7.24
C ASP A 38 -1.14 -7.82 7.14
N PRO A 39 -1.87 -8.25 6.10
CA PRO A 39 -3.26 -7.86 5.93
C PRO A 39 -4.16 -8.60 6.93
N GLU A 40 -3.76 -9.76 7.44
CA GLU A 40 -4.56 -10.57 8.37
C GLU A 40 -4.27 -10.27 9.84
N ILE A 41 -3.13 -9.63 10.14
CA ILE A 41 -2.75 -9.28 11.51
C ILE A 41 -3.34 -7.92 11.90
N TYR A 42 -3.69 -7.77 13.18
CA TYR A 42 -4.11 -6.48 13.72
C TYR A 42 -3.02 -5.42 13.54
N CYS A 43 -3.38 -4.30 12.90
CA CYS A 43 -2.51 -3.15 12.74
C CYS A 43 -3.25 -1.91 13.25
N LYS A 44 -2.71 -1.27 14.30
CA LYS A 44 -3.31 -0.07 14.93
C LYS A 44 -3.46 1.13 13.99
N PHE A 45 -2.65 1.17 12.93
CA PHE A 45 -2.67 2.24 11.93
C PHE A 45 -3.64 1.97 10.78
N ARG A 46 -4.37 0.83 10.78
CA ARG A 46 -5.36 0.51 9.75
C ARG A 46 -6.33 1.63 9.37
N PRO A 47 -6.94 2.39 10.31
CA PRO A 47 -7.86 3.46 9.93
C PRO A 47 -7.18 4.60 9.14
N GLN A 48 -5.85 4.74 9.24
CA GLN A 48 -5.06 5.76 8.55
C GLN A 48 -4.18 5.14 7.44
N CYS A 49 -4.22 3.82 7.24
CA CYS A 49 -3.33 3.12 6.33
C CYS A 49 -3.89 3.13 4.90
N VAL A 50 -3.34 4.01 4.06
CA VAL A 50 -3.72 4.14 2.64
C VAL A 50 -3.45 2.84 1.87
N ILE A 51 -2.39 2.10 2.20
CA ILE A 51 -2.08 0.80 1.57
C ILE A 51 -3.21 -0.19 1.80
N HIS A 52 -3.69 -0.29 3.05
CA HIS A 52 -4.76 -1.22 3.38
C HIS A 52 -6.10 -0.79 2.79
N TYR A 53 -6.38 0.51 2.78
CA TYR A 53 -7.55 1.07 2.12
C TYR A 53 -7.57 0.64 0.64
N ASN A 54 -6.51 0.93 -0.11
CA ASN A 54 -6.39 0.54 -1.52
C ASN A 54 -6.47 -0.98 -1.69
N TYR A 55 -5.82 -1.79 -0.84
CA TYR A 55 -5.95 -3.25 -0.90
C TYR A 55 -7.40 -3.74 -0.79
N LYS A 56 -8.20 -3.12 0.08
CA LYS A 56 -9.63 -3.45 0.19
C LYS A 56 -10.43 -2.96 -1.02
N GLU A 57 -10.11 -1.79 -1.54
CA GLU A 57 -10.77 -1.23 -2.72
C GLU A 57 -10.44 -2.05 -3.97
N SER A 58 -9.18 -2.40 -4.22
CA SER A 58 -8.76 -3.27 -5.33
C SER A 58 -9.48 -4.62 -5.25
N LYS A 59 -9.62 -5.22 -4.06
CA LYS A 59 -10.43 -6.45 -3.88
C LYS A 59 -11.92 -6.27 -4.23
N ARG A 60 -12.48 -5.07 -4.08
CA ARG A 60 -13.87 -4.76 -4.47
C ARG A 60 -13.99 -4.52 -5.97
N HIS A 61 -13.02 -3.82 -6.56
CA HIS A 61 -13.01 -3.45 -7.98
C HIS A 61 -12.61 -4.61 -8.91
N ASN A 62 -11.82 -5.57 -8.43
CA ASN A 62 -11.40 -6.74 -9.22
C ASN A 62 -12.50 -7.80 -9.44
N HIS A 63 -13.77 -7.42 -9.26
CA HIS A 63 -14.97 -8.22 -9.58
C HIS A 63 -15.84 -7.58 -10.67
N THR A 64 -15.33 -6.58 -11.40
CA THR A 64 -16.01 -6.02 -12.58
C THR A 64 -14.98 -5.58 -13.62
N GLY A 65 -14.94 -6.31 -14.74
CA GLY A 65 -14.05 -6.15 -15.90
C GLY A 65 -13.51 -7.52 -16.31
N GLU A 66 -14.21 -8.35 -17.09
CA GLU A 66 -14.44 -8.24 -18.56
C GLU A 66 -13.14 -8.12 -19.36
#